data_AF-A7DWH2-F1
#
_entry.id   AF-A7DWH2-F1
#
_cell.length_a   1.000
_cell.length_b   1.000
_cell.length_c   1.000
_cell.angle_alpha   90.00
_cell.angle_beta   90.00
_cell.angle_gamma   90.00
#
_symmetry.space_group_name_H-M   'P 1'
#
loop_
_entity.id
_entity.type
_entity.pdbx_description
1 polymer ?
#
loop_
_entity_poly.entity_id
_entity_poly.type
_entity_poly.pdbx_seq_one_letter_code
_entity_poly.pdbx_strand_id
1 'polypeptide(L)'
;MMKEFLLSQDDYKARDKDFKNARMWIEKQAKVVPPRILMPRSTFCKKALELITEIAENNKRTGMLDILQITIEELADFFQVSKQSARVRLIELGFDEVRGVLEFVDGRYVNNYAFNKLKVNHNQTLTISEQQMFDLYASDSNFRELIDSKRYIYVDGHVVINSPEVVWYFIKYPLISPAALEKLDEYAIIFDIKRKEYEEMGFEEEFTLYLLHPSSYKFEISYKHGIEYSIDERKLEVETEQRNREFTLFKQLPNDFTEAMNKVKDYQEETFPKIAEAVDSSESTIKRLFKGTGGNLHLFVLVLVYLELPDFINQYLLSLSNFKIKNGDKEDMAYQYLLNHFQGQSVAAAKQFLTKRGISTK
;
A
#
# COMPACT_ATOMS: atom_id res chain seq x y z
N MET A 1 -0.23 -0.93 -56.83
CA MET A 1 -1.25 0.05 -57.30
C MET A 1 -2.38 0.31 -56.29
N MET A 2 -3.40 -0.56 -56.10
CA MET A 2 -4.53 -0.24 -55.20
C MET A 2 -4.16 -0.22 -53.69
N LYS A 3 -3.24 -1.10 -53.26
CA LYS A 3 -2.71 -1.13 -51.89
C LYS A 3 -1.84 0.10 -51.56
N GLU A 4 -1.02 0.54 -52.52
CA GLU A 4 -0.20 1.76 -52.38
C GLU A 4 -1.04 3.03 -52.44
N PHE A 5 -2.10 3.05 -53.25
CA PHE A 5 -3.05 4.16 -53.29
C PHE A 5 -3.79 4.32 -51.96
N LEU A 6 -4.26 3.22 -51.35
CA LEU A 6 -4.88 3.23 -50.03
C LEU A 6 -3.91 3.67 -48.92
N LEU A 7 -2.67 3.19 -48.95
CA LEU A 7 -1.61 3.62 -48.01
C LEU A 7 -1.18 5.08 -48.22
N SER A 8 -1.34 5.64 -49.42
CA SER A 8 -1.06 7.05 -49.72
C SER A 8 -2.19 8.01 -49.32
N GLN A 9 -3.40 7.50 -49.14
CA GLN A 9 -4.61 8.24 -48.75
C GLN A 9 -4.88 8.14 -47.23
N ASP A 10 -4.37 7.09 -46.58
CA ASP A 10 -4.60 6.86 -45.16
C ASP A 10 -3.55 7.58 -44.30
N ASP A 11 -3.98 8.74 -43.79
CA ASP A 11 -3.31 9.50 -42.74
C ASP A 11 -3.39 8.74 -41.39
N TYR A 12 -2.72 7.58 -41.32
CA TYR A 12 -2.84 6.61 -40.22
C TYR A 12 -2.46 7.21 -38.86
N LYS A 13 -1.59 8.23 -38.85
CA LYS A 13 -1.21 8.98 -37.64
C LYS A 13 -2.28 9.97 -37.19
N ALA A 14 -3.04 10.58 -38.11
CA ALA A 14 -4.18 11.44 -37.77
C ALA A 14 -5.34 10.61 -37.19
N ARG A 15 -5.61 9.43 -37.76
CA ARG A 15 -6.66 8.52 -37.27
C ARG A 15 -6.39 7.95 -35.88
N ASP A 16 -5.12 7.73 -35.49
CA ASP A 16 -4.81 7.25 -34.13
C ASP A 16 -5.13 8.31 -33.06
N LYS A 17 -4.84 9.58 -33.34
CA LYS A 17 -5.19 10.70 -32.44
C LYS A 17 -6.72 10.88 -32.37
N ASP A 18 -7.40 10.83 -33.51
CA ASP A 18 -8.86 10.96 -33.55
C ASP A 18 -9.56 9.79 -32.86
N PHE A 19 -9.05 8.56 -33.01
CA PHE A 19 -9.55 7.38 -32.32
C PHE A 19 -9.34 7.47 -30.81
N LYS A 20 -8.15 7.90 -30.35
CA LYS A 20 -7.88 8.16 -28.93
C LYS A 20 -8.81 9.22 -28.36
N ASN A 21 -9.03 10.32 -29.09
CA ASN A 21 -9.97 11.37 -28.69
C ASN A 21 -11.42 10.87 -28.63
N ALA A 22 -11.88 10.12 -29.63
CA ALA A 22 -13.22 9.55 -29.64
C ALA A 22 -13.43 8.58 -28.48
N ARG A 23 -12.44 7.70 -28.22
CA ARG A 23 -12.44 6.79 -27.07
C ARG A 23 -12.49 7.55 -25.75
N MET A 24 -11.70 8.62 -25.59
CA MET A 24 -11.76 9.50 -24.41
C MET A 24 -13.16 10.05 -24.19
N TRP A 25 -13.79 10.61 -25.23
CA TRP A 25 -15.13 11.19 -25.11
C TRP A 25 -16.17 10.14 -24.74
N ILE A 26 -16.10 8.94 -25.32
CA ILE A 26 -17.00 7.84 -24.99
C ILE A 26 -16.79 7.39 -23.54
N GLU A 27 -15.56 7.17 -23.10
CA GLU A 27 -15.26 6.78 -21.71
C GLU A 27 -15.71 7.87 -20.72
N LYS A 28 -15.54 9.15 -21.08
CA LYS A 28 -16.00 10.28 -20.28
C LYS A 28 -17.53 10.32 -20.16
N GLN A 29 -18.24 10.18 -21.27
CA GLN A 29 -19.70 10.14 -21.27
C GLN A 29 -20.22 8.93 -20.49
N ALA A 30 -19.63 7.76 -20.69
CA ALA A 30 -20.01 6.52 -20.00
C ALA A 30 -19.77 6.57 -18.48
N LYS A 31 -18.79 7.35 -18.00
CA LYS A 31 -18.53 7.52 -16.56
C LYS A 31 -19.41 8.60 -15.93
N VAL A 32 -19.58 9.73 -16.61
CA VAL A 32 -20.22 10.92 -16.02
C VAL A 32 -21.74 10.89 -16.13
N VAL A 33 -22.28 10.41 -17.26
CA VAL A 33 -23.71 10.53 -17.55
C VAL A 33 -24.56 9.55 -16.73
N PRO A 34 -24.26 8.23 -16.69
CA PRO A 34 -25.13 7.27 -16.01
C PRO A 34 -25.35 7.56 -14.51
N PRO A 35 -24.31 7.86 -13.70
CA PRO A 35 -24.51 8.19 -12.29
C PRO A 35 -25.39 9.43 -12.08
N ARG A 36 -25.31 10.44 -12.95
CA ARG A 36 -26.10 11.67 -12.82
C ARG A 36 -27.57 11.49 -13.19
N ILE A 37 -27.87 10.54 -14.10
CA ILE A 37 -29.23 10.15 -14.44
C ILE A 37 -29.83 9.31 -13.31
N LEU A 38 -29.09 8.31 -12.81
CA LEU A 38 -29.55 7.42 -11.75
C LEU A 38 -29.65 8.13 -10.39
N MET A 39 -28.74 9.06 -10.12
CA MET A 39 -28.66 9.83 -8.87
C MET A 39 -28.71 11.34 -9.15
N PRO A 40 -29.90 11.89 -9.50
CA PRO A 40 -30.08 13.32 -9.72
C PRO A 40 -29.73 14.13 -8.47
N ARG A 41 -29.01 15.25 -8.64
CA ARG A 41 -28.44 16.04 -7.53
C ARG A 41 -29.45 16.36 -6.43
N SER A 42 -30.62 16.90 -6.77
CA SER A 42 -31.61 17.33 -5.78
C SER A 42 -32.14 16.15 -4.95
N THR A 43 -32.54 15.07 -5.61
CA THR A 43 -33.07 13.87 -4.97
C THR A 43 -32.00 13.18 -4.12
N PHE A 44 -30.80 13.05 -4.67
CA PHE A 44 -29.68 12.41 -3.99
C PHE A 44 -29.25 13.18 -2.73
N CYS A 45 -29.07 14.51 -2.81
CA CYS A 45 -28.73 15.33 -1.65
C CYS A 45 -29.81 15.26 -0.56
N LYS A 46 -31.10 15.33 -0.94
CA LYS A 46 -32.20 15.23 0.02
C LYS A 46 -32.16 13.90 0.76
N LYS A 47 -32.04 12.79 0.02
CA LYS A 47 -32.00 11.45 0.63
C LYS A 47 -30.75 11.27 1.48
N ALA A 48 -29.58 11.75 1.04
CA ALA A 48 -28.35 11.67 1.82
C ALA A 48 -28.49 12.41 3.16
N LEU A 49 -29.01 13.63 3.17
CA LEU A 49 -29.20 14.40 4.40
C LEU A 49 -30.25 13.77 5.32
N GLU A 50 -31.33 13.22 4.76
CA GLU A 50 -32.35 12.47 5.50
C GLU A 50 -31.72 11.27 6.23
N LEU A 51 -30.96 10.44 5.52
CA LEU A 51 -30.32 9.26 6.08
C LEU A 51 -29.27 9.60 7.15
N ILE A 52 -28.39 10.57 6.88
CA ILE A 52 -27.38 11.02 7.86
C ILE A 52 -28.06 11.48 9.15
N THR A 53 -29.16 12.24 9.03
CA THR A 53 -29.91 12.74 10.19
C THR A 53 -30.58 11.59 10.95
N GLU A 54 -31.27 10.71 10.25
CA GLU A 54 -31.98 9.57 10.83
C GLU A 54 -31.01 8.62 11.56
N ILE A 55 -29.87 8.28 10.94
CA ILE A 55 -28.87 7.39 11.53
C ILE A 55 -28.25 8.04 12.78
N ALA A 56 -27.92 9.34 12.71
CA ALA A 56 -27.35 10.09 13.84
C ALA A 56 -28.33 10.20 15.03
N GLU A 57 -29.63 10.40 14.77
CA GLU A 57 -30.65 10.50 15.81
C GLU A 57 -30.94 9.14 16.47
N ASN A 58 -31.03 8.08 15.66
CA ASN A 58 -31.31 6.73 16.13
C ASN A 58 -30.14 6.12 16.92
N ASN A 59 -28.90 6.50 16.60
CA ASN A 59 -27.71 5.92 17.21
C ASN A 59 -26.72 6.97 17.75
N LYS A 60 -27.07 7.59 18.90
CA LYS A 60 -26.24 8.61 19.57
C LYS A 60 -24.82 8.18 19.96
N ARG A 61 -24.47 6.89 19.86
CA ARG A 61 -23.14 6.35 20.18
C ARG A 61 -22.32 5.97 18.94
N THR A 62 -22.88 6.10 17.75
CA THR A 62 -22.22 5.73 16.50
C THR A 62 -21.30 6.86 16.04
N GLY A 63 -20.06 6.52 15.71
CA GLY A 63 -19.07 7.49 15.22
C GLY A 63 -19.43 7.99 13.82
N MET A 64 -18.93 9.18 13.45
CA MET A 64 -19.24 9.79 12.15
C MET A 64 -18.85 8.90 10.95
N LEU A 65 -17.74 8.16 11.07
CA LEU A 65 -17.28 7.24 10.02
C LEU A 65 -18.28 6.11 9.75
N ASP A 66 -18.86 5.54 10.81
CA ASP A 66 -19.88 4.50 10.71
C ASP A 66 -21.17 5.06 10.13
N ILE A 67 -21.58 6.27 10.54
CA ILE A 67 -22.75 6.97 9.97
C ILE A 67 -22.58 7.14 8.46
N LEU A 68 -21.41 7.61 8.01
CA LEU A 68 -21.11 7.80 6.60
C LEU A 68 -21.07 6.47 5.84
N GLN A 69 -20.51 5.41 6.43
CA GLN A 69 -20.51 4.09 5.81
C GLN A 69 -21.94 3.60 5.58
N ILE A 70 -22.78 3.59 6.63
CA ILE A 70 -24.17 3.14 6.54
C ILE A 70 -24.94 3.99 5.53
N THR A 71 -24.73 5.32 5.54
CA THR A 71 -25.34 6.23 4.56
C THR A 71 -25.01 5.84 3.12
N ILE A 72 -23.75 5.50 2.81
CA ILE A 72 -23.35 5.07 1.46
C ILE A 72 -24.03 3.76 1.09
N GLU A 73 -24.13 2.82 2.02
CA GLU A 73 -24.77 1.52 1.79
C GLU A 73 -26.26 1.68 1.51
N GLU A 74 -26.97 2.48 2.31
CA GLU A 74 -28.39 2.74 2.12
C GLU A 74 -28.70 3.58 0.88
N LEU A 75 -27.82 4.53 0.52
CA LEU A 75 -27.94 5.25 -0.76
C LEU A 75 -27.73 4.32 -1.95
N ALA A 76 -26.76 3.42 -1.87
CA ALA A 76 -26.50 2.44 -2.92
C ALA A 76 -27.72 1.53 -3.13
N ASP A 77 -28.34 1.06 -2.05
CA ASP A 77 -29.55 0.25 -2.09
C ASP A 77 -30.76 1.05 -2.61
N PHE A 78 -30.95 2.30 -2.16
CA PHE A 78 -32.07 3.14 -2.62
C PHE A 78 -32.01 3.44 -4.13
N PHE A 79 -30.82 3.76 -4.63
CA PHE A 79 -30.62 4.09 -6.05
C PHE A 79 -30.27 2.88 -6.92
N GLN A 80 -30.14 1.68 -6.33
CA GLN A 80 -29.79 0.43 -7.01
C GLN A 80 -28.48 0.55 -7.80
N VAL A 81 -27.46 1.13 -7.16
CA VAL A 81 -26.10 1.32 -7.71
C VAL A 81 -25.06 0.65 -6.83
N SER A 82 -23.81 0.59 -7.28
CA SER A 82 -22.72 0.11 -6.42
C SER A 82 -22.41 1.11 -5.30
N LYS A 83 -21.93 0.61 -4.15
CA LYS A 83 -21.42 1.43 -3.03
C LYS A 83 -20.39 2.46 -3.52
N GLN A 84 -19.50 2.06 -4.42
CA GLN A 84 -18.52 2.95 -5.03
C GLN A 84 -19.16 4.06 -5.85
N SER A 85 -20.20 3.77 -6.64
CA SER A 85 -20.92 4.79 -7.41
C SER A 85 -21.61 5.82 -6.50
N ALA A 86 -22.26 5.37 -5.42
CA ALA A 86 -22.89 6.26 -4.44
C ALA A 86 -21.84 7.12 -3.70
N ARG A 87 -20.72 6.52 -3.29
CA ARG A 87 -19.58 7.20 -2.66
C ARG A 87 -18.99 8.30 -3.55
N VAL A 88 -18.67 7.97 -4.81
CA VAL A 88 -18.18 8.94 -5.80
C VAL A 88 -19.16 10.09 -5.96
N ARG A 89 -20.46 9.79 -6.02
CA ARG A 89 -21.51 10.81 -6.15
C ARG A 89 -21.60 11.75 -4.96
N LEU A 90 -21.41 11.27 -3.73
CA LEU A 90 -21.32 12.13 -2.54
C LEU A 90 -20.14 13.10 -2.65
N ILE A 91 -18.97 12.61 -3.07
CA ILE A 91 -17.78 13.43 -3.18
C ILE A 91 -17.92 14.47 -4.31
N GLU A 92 -18.49 14.10 -5.47
CA GLU A 92 -18.84 15.04 -6.55
C GLU A 92 -19.76 16.19 -6.08
N LEU A 93 -20.57 15.95 -5.05
CA LEU A 93 -21.54 16.89 -4.52
C LEU A 93 -20.98 17.71 -3.33
N GLY A 94 -19.72 17.50 -2.95
CA GLY A 94 -19.01 18.28 -1.94
C GLY A 94 -18.99 17.67 -0.54
N PHE A 95 -19.34 16.39 -0.38
CA PHE A 95 -19.20 15.65 0.88
C PHE A 95 -17.79 15.06 0.95
N ASP A 96 -16.79 15.91 1.20
CA ASP A 96 -15.37 15.52 1.20
C ASP A 96 -15.01 14.50 2.27
N GLU A 97 -15.75 14.49 3.39
CA GLU A 97 -15.57 13.59 4.53
C GLU A 97 -15.74 12.11 4.12
N VAL A 98 -16.45 11.85 3.03
CA VAL A 98 -16.69 10.51 2.48
C VAL A 98 -15.46 9.94 1.76
N ARG A 99 -14.45 10.76 1.45
CA ARG A 99 -13.22 10.29 0.77
C ARG A 99 -12.49 9.21 1.57
N GLY A 100 -12.54 9.23 2.90
CA GLY A 100 -11.91 8.20 3.73
C GLY A 100 -12.81 7.01 4.08
N VAL A 101 -14.00 6.90 3.48
CA VAL A 101 -14.99 5.87 3.83
C VAL A 101 -15.18 4.89 2.68
N LEU A 102 -15.19 3.58 2.96
CA LEU A 102 -15.34 2.51 1.96
C LEU A 102 -14.33 2.61 0.80
N GLU A 103 -13.11 3.04 1.10
CA GLU A 103 -12.02 3.04 0.13
C GLU A 103 -11.53 1.61 -0.11
N PHE A 104 -11.34 1.24 -1.38
CA PHE A 104 -11.04 -0.14 -1.79
C PHE A 104 -9.68 -0.20 -2.50
N VAL A 105 -8.71 -0.86 -1.86
CA VAL A 105 -7.30 -0.92 -2.26
C VAL A 105 -6.84 -2.37 -2.22
N ASP A 106 -6.05 -2.81 -3.19
CA ASP A 106 -5.43 -4.16 -3.19
C ASP A 106 -6.43 -5.32 -3.00
N GLY A 107 -7.67 -5.16 -3.46
CA GLY A 107 -8.71 -6.19 -3.39
C GLY A 107 -9.48 -6.25 -2.06
N ARG A 108 -9.28 -5.28 -1.16
CA ARG A 108 -10.02 -5.18 0.11
C ARG A 108 -10.40 -3.74 0.46
N TYR A 109 -11.38 -3.58 1.34
CA TYR A 109 -11.65 -2.28 1.95
C TYR A 109 -10.60 -1.97 3.01
N VAL A 110 -10.05 -0.76 2.99
CA VAL A 110 -9.26 -0.23 4.09
C VAL A 110 -10.21 0.26 5.19
N ASN A 111 -9.72 0.37 6.42
CA ASN A 111 -10.50 0.94 7.51
C ASN A 111 -10.92 2.36 7.16
N ASN A 112 -12.16 2.71 7.54
CA ASN A 112 -12.61 4.08 7.35
C ASN A 112 -11.76 5.03 8.20
N TYR A 113 -11.44 6.17 7.63
CA TYR A 113 -10.67 7.20 8.30
C TYR A 113 -11.25 8.59 8.01
N ALA A 114 -11.03 9.51 8.94
CA ALA A 114 -11.35 10.91 8.80
C ALA A 114 -10.04 11.71 8.65
N PHE A 115 -10.17 12.87 8.01
CA PHE A 115 -9.07 13.78 7.81
C PHE A 115 -9.57 15.22 7.72
N ASN A 116 -8.69 16.17 8.00
CA ASN A 116 -9.00 17.58 7.80
C ASN A 116 -8.92 17.95 6.31
N LYS A 117 -10.07 18.32 5.71
CA LYS A 117 -10.15 18.76 4.30
C LYS A 117 -9.31 19.98 3.95
N LEU A 118 -8.91 20.79 4.94
CA LEU A 118 -7.99 21.92 4.73
C LEU A 118 -6.53 21.48 4.62
N LYS A 119 -6.18 20.28 5.10
CA LYS A 119 -4.82 19.73 5.00
C LYS A 119 -4.65 18.80 3.80
N VAL A 120 -5.71 18.11 3.38
CA VAL A 120 -5.67 17.14 2.28
C VAL A 120 -6.46 17.65 1.07
N ASN A 121 -5.72 18.17 0.08
CA ASN A 121 -6.31 18.69 -1.15
C ASN A 121 -7.00 17.59 -1.98
N HIS A 122 -7.82 18.00 -2.96
CA HIS A 122 -8.51 17.06 -3.85
C HIS A 122 -7.56 16.20 -4.70
N ASN A 123 -6.36 16.68 -5.01
CA ASN A 123 -5.31 15.96 -5.75
C ASN A 123 -4.32 15.21 -4.84
N GLN A 124 -4.68 15.04 -3.57
CA GLN A 124 -3.86 14.37 -2.58
C GLN A 124 -4.60 13.16 -1.99
N THR A 125 -3.83 12.18 -1.49
CA THR A 125 -4.37 10.98 -0.85
C THR A 125 -3.56 10.59 0.36
N LEU A 126 -4.21 9.99 1.34
CA LEU A 126 -3.59 9.33 2.49
C LEU A 126 -3.44 7.82 2.26
N THR A 127 -3.99 7.31 1.15
CA THR A 127 -4.10 5.89 0.84
C THR A 127 -3.36 5.58 -0.45
N ILE A 128 -2.51 4.57 -0.40
CA ILE A 128 -1.74 4.06 -1.53
C ILE A 128 -1.78 2.53 -1.53
N SER A 129 -1.69 1.92 -2.71
CA SER A 129 -1.57 0.46 -2.84
C SER A 129 -0.18 -0.05 -2.45
N GLU A 130 -0.10 -1.35 -2.14
CA GLU A 130 1.15 -2.08 -1.91
C GLU A 130 2.12 -1.93 -3.09
N GLN A 131 1.60 -1.90 -4.32
CA GLN A 131 2.40 -1.68 -5.51
C GLN A 131 2.96 -0.26 -5.56
N GLN A 132 2.13 0.76 -5.31
CA GLN A 132 2.56 2.16 -5.29
C GLN A 132 3.56 2.44 -4.17
N MET A 133 3.36 1.84 -2.99
CA MET A 133 4.31 1.90 -1.87
C MET A 133 5.68 1.37 -2.29
N PHE A 134 5.73 0.21 -2.93
CA PHE A 134 6.98 -0.34 -3.44
C PHE A 134 7.60 0.50 -4.56
N ASP A 135 6.79 0.98 -5.51
CA ASP A 135 7.28 1.81 -6.61
C ASP A 135 7.92 3.11 -6.06
N LEU A 136 7.32 3.73 -5.04
CA LEU A 136 7.89 4.87 -4.32
C LEU A 136 9.19 4.50 -3.61
N TYR A 137 9.22 3.38 -2.88
CA TYR A 137 10.43 2.89 -2.19
C TYR A 137 11.60 2.62 -3.15
N ALA A 138 11.30 2.08 -4.33
CA ALA A 138 12.30 1.81 -5.35
C ALA A 138 12.80 3.08 -6.06
N SER A 139 11.92 4.07 -6.26
CA SER A 139 12.19 5.24 -7.10
C SER A 139 12.70 6.47 -6.34
N ASP A 140 12.33 6.65 -5.07
CA ASP A 140 12.69 7.83 -4.26
C ASP A 140 13.57 7.42 -3.06
N SER A 141 14.82 7.88 -3.06
CA SER A 141 15.79 7.59 -1.99
C SER A 141 15.39 8.19 -0.64
N ASN A 142 14.79 9.39 -0.62
CA ASN A 142 14.40 10.05 0.62
C ASN A 142 13.22 9.30 1.26
N PHE A 143 12.28 8.87 0.44
CA PHE A 143 11.17 8.05 0.91
C PHE A 143 11.67 6.68 1.42
N ARG A 144 12.61 6.06 0.72
CA ARG A 144 13.26 4.82 1.18
C ARG A 144 13.94 5.01 2.54
N GLU A 145 14.78 6.03 2.71
CA GLU A 145 15.45 6.32 3.98
C GLU A 145 14.46 6.58 5.12
N LEU A 146 13.35 7.28 4.85
CA LEU A 146 12.29 7.52 5.82
C LEU A 146 11.68 6.20 6.33
N ILE A 147 11.41 5.28 5.42
CA ILE A 147 10.76 4.01 5.69
C ILE A 147 11.74 3.01 6.33
N ASP A 148 12.99 2.99 5.87
CA ASP A 148 14.08 2.20 6.47
C ASP A 148 14.41 2.68 7.90
N SER A 149 14.22 3.97 8.20
CA SER A 149 14.40 4.52 9.56
C SER A 149 13.40 4.00 10.60
N LYS A 150 12.40 3.21 10.19
CA LYS A 150 11.33 2.64 11.03
C LYS A 150 10.44 3.66 11.76
N ARG A 151 10.62 4.96 11.50
CA ARG A 151 9.77 6.03 12.02
C ARG A 151 8.35 5.98 11.47
N TYR A 152 8.19 5.41 10.27
CA TYR A 152 6.92 5.20 9.61
C TYR A 152 6.74 3.72 9.25
N ILE A 153 5.50 3.27 9.23
CA ILE A 153 5.11 1.90 8.88
C ILE A 153 3.94 1.95 7.91
N TYR A 154 3.96 1.05 6.92
CA TYR A 154 2.84 0.85 6.01
C TYR A 154 1.82 -0.11 6.64
N VAL A 155 0.63 0.39 6.97
CA VAL A 155 -0.46 -0.36 7.60
C VAL A 155 -1.75 0.01 6.90
N ASP A 156 -2.49 -1.01 6.47
CA ASP A 156 -3.84 -0.86 5.93
C ASP A 156 -4.00 0.13 4.76
N GLY A 157 -3.01 0.22 3.87
CA GLY A 157 -3.05 1.17 2.73
C GLY A 157 -2.46 2.54 3.06
N HIS A 158 -2.03 2.78 4.29
CA HIS A 158 -1.53 4.06 4.76
C HIS A 158 -0.09 3.97 5.23
N VAL A 159 0.67 5.05 5.08
CA VAL A 159 2.01 5.18 5.66
C VAL A 159 1.91 6.07 6.90
N VAL A 160 1.88 5.46 8.08
CA VAL A 160 1.63 6.13 9.36
C VAL A 160 2.87 6.15 10.24
N ILE A 161 2.90 7.10 11.18
CA ILE A 161 3.92 7.14 12.24
C ILE A 161 3.88 5.84 13.05
N ASN A 162 5.04 5.23 13.23
CA ASN A 162 5.21 4.03 14.04
C ASN A 162 5.35 4.40 15.53
N SER A 163 4.23 4.65 16.20
CA SER A 163 4.15 4.99 17.62
C SER A 163 3.02 4.18 18.28
N PRO A 164 3.14 3.74 19.55
CA PRO A 164 2.09 3.00 20.26
C PRO A 164 0.73 3.70 20.33
N GLU A 165 0.71 5.03 20.19
CA GLU A 165 -0.53 5.83 20.15
C GLU A 165 -1.28 5.66 18.82
N VAL A 166 -0.54 5.40 17.75
CA VAL A 166 -1.04 5.35 16.37
C VAL A 166 -1.23 3.91 15.90
N VAL A 167 -0.25 3.04 16.20
CA VAL A 167 -0.21 1.65 15.77
C VAL A 167 -0.18 0.75 16.99
N TRP A 168 -1.10 -0.20 17.03
CA TRP A 168 -1.15 -1.25 18.05
C TRP A 168 -1.09 -2.62 17.37
N TYR A 169 -0.65 -3.64 18.10
CA TYR A 169 -0.44 -4.97 17.55
C TYR A 169 -1.46 -5.94 18.11
N PHE A 170 -2.27 -6.54 17.22
CA PHE A 170 -3.14 -7.66 17.57
C PHE A 170 -2.52 -8.97 17.12
N ILE A 171 -2.09 -9.81 18.06
CA ILE A 171 -1.47 -11.12 17.75
C ILE A 171 -0.38 -10.95 16.65
N LYS A 172 0.47 -9.92 16.80
CA LYS A 172 1.54 -9.48 15.88
C LYS A 172 1.13 -8.70 14.61
N TYR A 173 -0.15 -8.54 14.31
CA TYR A 173 -0.57 -7.73 13.16
C TYR A 173 -0.70 -6.24 13.55
N PRO A 174 0.00 -5.32 12.85
CA PRO A 174 -0.14 -3.90 13.11
C PRO A 174 -1.51 -3.42 12.63
N LEU A 175 -2.19 -2.66 13.48
CA LEU A 175 -3.47 -2.04 13.23
C LEU A 175 -3.41 -0.57 13.63
N ILE A 176 -4.08 0.29 12.88
CA ILE A 176 -4.20 1.70 13.22
C ILE A 176 -5.20 1.81 14.38
N SER A 177 -4.89 2.64 15.38
CA SER A 177 -5.78 2.87 16.52
C SER A 177 -7.05 3.62 16.06
N PRO A 178 -8.22 3.35 16.68
CA PRO A 178 -9.44 4.09 16.33
C PRO A 178 -9.29 5.61 16.48
N ALA A 179 -8.54 6.06 17.48
CA ALA A 179 -8.25 7.48 17.70
C ALA A 179 -7.42 8.10 16.57
N ALA A 180 -6.46 7.35 16.00
CA ALA A 180 -5.68 7.80 14.85
C ALA A 180 -6.50 7.81 13.55
N LEU A 181 -7.42 6.85 13.37
CA LEU A 181 -8.33 6.84 12.22
C LEU A 181 -9.25 8.05 12.18
N GLU A 182 -9.65 8.62 13.32
CA GLU A 182 -10.46 9.85 13.36
C GLU A 182 -9.72 11.11 12.89
N LYS A 183 -8.39 11.08 12.82
CA LYS A 183 -7.53 12.21 12.43
C LYS A 183 -6.29 11.75 11.66
N LEU A 184 -6.52 10.96 10.60
CA LEU A 184 -5.42 10.28 9.94
C LEU A 184 -4.42 11.26 9.29
N ASP A 185 -4.86 12.47 8.90
CA ASP A 185 -3.98 13.53 8.38
C ASP A 185 -2.90 14.01 9.36
N GLU A 186 -3.06 13.77 10.66
CA GLU A 186 -2.04 14.12 11.67
C GLU A 186 -0.96 13.05 11.79
N TYR A 187 -1.24 11.82 11.35
CA TYR A 187 -0.39 10.66 11.59
C TYR A 187 0.11 9.97 10.33
N ALA A 188 -0.53 10.18 9.18
CA ALA A 188 -0.20 9.55 7.91
C ALA A 188 0.43 10.52 6.92
N ILE A 189 1.34 10.03 6.08
CA ILE A 189 1.94 10.81 4.99
C ILE A 189 0.86 11.13 3.94
N ILE A 190 0.80 12.40 3.54
CA ILE A 190 -0.02 12.86 2.42
C ILE A 190 0.77 12.72 1.13
N PHE A 191 0.19 12.03 0.17
CA PHE A 191 0.78 11.80 -1.14
C PHE A 191 0.15 12.68 -2.21
N ASP A 192 0.98 13.25 -3.06
CA ASP A 192 0.52 13.97 -4.25
C ASP A 192 0.22 12.97 -5.36
N ILE A 193 -0.96 13.11 -5.94
CA ILE A 193 -1.37 12.34 -7.12
C ILE A 193 -1.05 13.17 -8.35
N LYS A 194 -0.17 12.65 -9.19
CA LYS A 194 0.06 13.17 -10.54
C LYS A 194 -0.40 12.14 -11.57
N ARG A 195 -0.80 12.62 -12.73
CA ARG A 195 -1.08 11.75 -13.88
C ARG A 195 0.21 11.54 -14.67
N LYS A 196 0.51 10.31 -15.10
CA LYS A 196 1.60 10.10 -16.07
C LYS A 196 1.17 10.68 -17.42
N GLU A 197 2.01 11.56 -17.98
CA GLU A 197 1.78 12.33 -19.22
C GLU A 197 1.54 11.48 -20.49
N TYR A 198 1.64 10.15 -20.44
CA TYR A 198 1.50 9.30 -21.62
C TYR A 198 0.10 9.31 -22.27
N GLU A 199 -0.89 9.97 -21.67
CA GLU A 199 -2.17 10.23 -22.30
C GLU A 199 -2.66 11.65 -21.96
N GLU A 200 -2.42 12.59 -22.87
CA GLU A 200 -3.05 13.92 -22.89
C GLU A 200 -4.58 13.75 -22.82
N MET A 201 -5.20 13.90 -21.64
CA MET A 201 -6.64 14.12 -21.57
C MET A 201 -6.96 15.10 -20.44
N GLY A 202 -7.58 16.22 -20.79
CA GLY A 202 -7.95 17.28 -19.85
C GLY A 202 -9.09 16.87 -18.91
N PHE A 203 -8.76 16.70 -17.63
CA PHE A 203 -9.60 17.02 -16.49
C PHE A 203 -8.74 16.92 -15.23
N GLU A 204 -8.45 18.02 -14.55
CA GLU A 204 -7.53 18.05 -13.39
C GLU A 204 -8.20 17.79 -12.02
N GLU A 205 -9.53 17.79 -11.96
CA GLU A 205 -10.24 18.05 -10.69
C GLU A 205 -10.89 16.81 -10.05
N GLU A 206 -10.87 15.63 -10.70
CA GLU A 206 -11.68 14.46 -10.29
C GLU A 206 -10.86 13.16 -10.10
N PHE A 207 -9.55 13.29 -9.85
CA PHE A 207 -8.58 12.19 -9.93
C PHE A 207 -8.60 11.18 -8.77
N THR A 208 -8.84 11.63 -7.55
CA THR A 208 -8.70 10.78 -6.35
C THR A 208 -9.80 9.72 -6.25
N LEU A 209 -10.94 9.95 -6.91
CA LEU A 209 -12.09 9.06 -6.90
C LEU A 209 -11.89 7.77 -7.70
N TYR A 210 -11.01 7.81 -8.69
CA TYR A 210 -10.76 6.70 -9.62
C TYR A 210 -9.34 6.12 -9.50
N LEU A 211 -8.59 6.53 -8.47
CA LEU A 211 -7.17 6.20 -8.29
C LEU A 211 -6.89 4.68 -8.25
N LEU A 212 -7.86 3.93 -7.75
CA LEU A 212 -7.75 2.50 -7.46
C LEU A 212 -8.66 1.64 -8.34
N HIS A 213 -9.41 2.27 -9.26
CA HIS A 213 -10.16 1.54 -10.28
C HIS A 213 -9.17 1.06 -11.34
N PRO A 214 -9.26 -0.18 -11.86
CA PRO A 214 -8.51 -0.64 -13.03
C PRO A 214 -9.00 0.13 -14.26
N SER A 215 -8.63 1.40 -14.34
CA SER A 215 -8.87 2.27 -15.48
C SER A 215 -7.61 2.29 -16.33
N SER A 216 -7.75 2.67 -17.60
CA SER A 216 -6.64 2.85 -18.55
C SER A 216 -5.57 3.84 -18.05
N TYR A 217 -5.83 4.58 -16.97
CA TYR A 217 -5.00 5.66 -16.47
C TYR A 217 -3.92 5.15 -15.51
N LYS A 218 -2.66 5.50 -15.81
CA LYS A 218 -1.53 5.30 -14.91
C LYS A 218 -1.30 6.57 -14.09
N PHE A 219 -1.48 6.47 -12.79
CA PHE A 219 -1.16 7.54 -11.84
C PHE A 219 0.28 7.39 -11.35
N GLU A 220 0.94 8.51 -11.15
CA GLU A 220 2.22 8.63 -10.46
C GLU A 220 1.96 9.24 -9.11
N ILE A 221 2.23 8.46 -8.07
CA ILE A 221 2.24 8.99 -6.73
C ILE A 221 3.63 9.59 -6.51
N SER A 222 3.67 10.84 -6.06
CA SER A 222 4.93 11.48 -5.70
C SER A 222 4.93 11.85 -4.23
N TYR A 223 6.00 11.50 -3.55
CA TYR A 223 6.33 12.02 -2.24
C TYR A 223 6.97 13.39 -2.42
N LYS A 224 6.40 14.45 -1.84
CA LYS A 224 6.90 15.83 -1.98
C LYS A 224 7.54 16.41 -0.72
N HIS A 225 8.02 15.54 0.17
CA HIS A 225 8.47 15.81 1.55
C HIS A 225 7.37 15.49 2.57
N GLY A 226 7.80 14.76 3.60
CA GLY A 226 7.00 14.32 4.72
C GLY A 226 6.51 15.53 5.49
N ILE A 227 5.37 15.35 6.11
CA ILE A 227 4.73 16.41 6.86
C ILE A 227 5.74 17.00 7.85
N GLU A 228 5.79 18.34 7.90
CA GLU A 228 6.49 19.18 8.88
C GLU A 228 5.97 18.98 10.31
N TYR A 229 5.46 17.80 10.65
CA TYR A 229 5.42 17.38 12.03
C TYR A 229 6.78 16.75 12.30
N SER A 230 7.70 17.64 12.69
CA SER A 230 8.58 17.31 13.79
C SER A 230 7.70 16.70 14.89
N ILE A 231 7.59 15.38 14.90
CA ILE A 231 7.47 14.71 16.17
C ILE A 231 8.70 15.22 16.90
N ASP A 232 8.43 16.17 17.79
CA ASP A 232 9.27 16.67 18.86
C ASP A 232 10.29 15.58 19.21
N GLU A 233 11.56 15.95 19.42
CA GLU A 233 12.72 15.09 19.73
C GLU A 233 12.56 14.26 21.03
N ARG A 234 11.37 13.74 21.32
CA ARG A 234 10.84 13.31 22.61
C ARG A 234 10.13 11.95 22.60
N LYS A 235 10.09 11.19 21.50
CA LYS A 235 9.57 9.81 21.54
C LYS A 235 10.49 8.76 20.94
N LEU A 236 11.80 8.98 21.07
CA LEU A 236 12.86 7.97 20.87
C LEU A 236 12.98 7.00 22.07
N GLU A 237 11.87 6.68 22.75
CA GLU A 237 11.89 5.96 24.04
C GLU A 237 11.01 4.71 24.10
N VAL A 238 10.40 4.28 22.99
CA VAL A 238 9.58 3.04 22.96
C VAL A 238 10.39 1.80 22.57
N GLU A 239 11.66 1.94 22.20
CA GLU A 239 12.48 0.82 21.70
C GLU A 239 13.74 0.60 22.56
N THR A 240 13.57 0.32 23.85
CA THR A 240 14.70 -0.06 24.72
C THR A 240 14.70 -1.54 25.05
N GLU A 241 13.58 -2.21 25.33
CA GLU A 241 13.66 -3.61 25.78
C GLU A 241 13.86 -4.62 24.65
N GLN A 242 13.05 -4.55 23.59
CA GLN A 242 13.18 -5.47 22.45
C GLN A 242 14.48 -5.19 21.67
N ARG A 243 14.79 -3.90 21.43
CA ARG A 243 16.04 -3.48 20.80
C ARG A 243 17.27 -3.94 21.60
N ASN A 244 17.23 -3.89 22.94
CA ASN A 244 18.32 -4.40 23.77
C ASN A 244 18.48 -5.93 23.70
N ARG A 245 17.38 -6.69 23.60
CA ARG A 245 17.44 -8.16 23.42
C ARG A 245 18.04 -8.53 22.07
N GLU A 246 17.60 -7.88 21.00
CA GLU A 246 18.11 -8.10 19.64
C GLU A 246 19.57 -7.64 19.50
N PHE A 247 19.95 -6.53 20.15
CA PHE A 247 21.32 -6.06 20.20
C PHE A 247 22.23 -6.99 21.02
N THR A 248 21.69 -7.64 22.05
CA THR A 248 22.39 -8.67 22.82
C THR A 248 22.65 -9.91 21.97
N LEU A 249 21.64 -10.35 21.20
CA LEU A 249 21.80 -11.44 20.23
C LEU A 249 22.90 -11.11 19.22
N PHE A 250 22.87 -9.92 18.62
CA PHE A 250 23.85 -9.48 17.64
C PHE A 250 25.29 -9.50 18.19
N LYS A 251 25.52 -9.01 19.42
CA LYS A 251 26.85 -9.07 20.07
C LYS A 251 27.37 -10.49 20.26
N GLN A 252 26.48 -11.47 20.32
CA GLN A 252 26.84 -12.88 20.53
C GLN A 252 26.99 -13.64 19.20
N LEU A 253 26.70 -13.03 18.04
CA LEU A 253 26.81 -13.72 16.76
C LEU A 253 28.29 -13.96 16.40
N PRO A 254 28.66 -15.19 16.05
CA PRO A 254 29.99 -15.51 15.58
C PRO A 254 30.22 -15.02 14.14
N ASN A 255 31.49 -14.84 13.76
CA ASN A 255 31.89 -14.45 12.41
C ASN A 255 31.79 -15.58 11.38
N ASP A 256 31.51 -16.82 11.82
CA ASP A 256 31.25 -17.93 10.91
C ASP A 256 29.76 -17.95 10.52
N PHE A 257 29.48 -17.97 9.21
CA PHE A 257 28.13 -17.93 8.68
C PHE A 257 27.26 -19.11 9.16
N THR A 258 27.82 -20.31 9.23
CA THR A 258 27.07 -21.52 9.60
C THR A 258 26.72 -21.49 11.08
N GLU A 259 27.67 -21.07 11.92
CA GLU A 259 27.42 -20.90 13.35
C GLU A 259 26.43 -19.77 13.63
N ALA A 260 26.53 -18.64 12.91
CA ALA A 260 25.61 -17.51 13.07
C ALA A 260 24.17 -17.89 12.72
N MET A 261 23.94 -18.55 11.59
CA MET A 261 22.61 -19.01 11.19
C MET A 261 22.02 -20.03 12.17
N ASN A 262 22.83 -20.97 12.68
CA ASN A 262 22.35 -21.93 13.68
C ASN A 262 21.98 -21.24 14.99
N LYS A 263 22.80 -20.28 15.45
CA LYS A 263 22.53 -19.53 16.67
C LYS A 263 21.24 -18.71 16.58
N VAL A 264 20.98 -18.11 15.42
CA VAL A 264 19.74 -17.37 15.16
C VAL A 264 18.53 -18.30 15.15
N LYS A 265 18.63 -19.47 14.50
CA LYS A 265 17.58 -20.51 14.50
C LYS A 265 17.29 -21.01 15.92
N ASP A 266 18.33 -21.27 16.70
CA ASP A 266 18.20 -21.74 18.09
C ASP A 266 17.59 -20.64 18.99
N TYR A 267 17.92 -19.36 18.74
CA TYR A 267 17.31 -18.22 19.44
C TYR A 267 15.81 -18.08 19.17
N GLN A 268 15.36 -18.36 17.94
CA GLN A 268 13.94 -18.36 17.57
C GLN A 268 13.23 -19.68 17.94
N GLU A 269 13.91 -20.64 18.57
CA GLU A 269 13.38 -21.96 18.92
C GLU A 269 12.80 -22.75 17.71
N GLU A 270 13.36 -22.51 16.52
CA GLU A 270 12.89 -23.08 15.26
C GLU A 270 13.65 -24.35 14.86
N THR A 271 13.03 -25.19 14.02
CA THR A 271 13.62 -26.45 13.55
C THR A 271 13.69 -26.51 12.03
N PHE A 272 14.66 -27.26 11.49
CA PHE A 272 14.80 -27.42 10.04
C PHE A 272 13.53 -27.92 9.32
N PRO A 273 12.75 -28.88 9.88
CA PRO A 273 11.49 -29.30 9.25
C PRO A 273 10.46 -28.18 9.17
N LYS A 274 10.28 -27.39 10.25
CA LYS A 274 9.33 -26.26 10.28
C LYS A 274 9.69 -25.18 9.26
N ILE A 275 10.97 -24.80 9.20
CA ILE A 275 11.46 -23.82 8.21
C ILE A 275 11.25 -24.35 6.78
N ALA A 276 11.55 -25.62 6.55
CA ALA A 276 11.38 -26.27 5.25
C ALA A 276 9.92 -26.30 4.81
N GLU A 277 9.00 -26.61 5.72
CA GLU A 277 7.56 -26.56 5.48
C GLU A 277 7.07 -25.14 5.18
N ALA A 278 7.45 -24.15 5.99
CA ALA A 278 6.98 -22.77 5.82
C ALA A 278 7.44 -22.13 4.50
N VAL A 279 8.61 -22.52 3.99
CA VAL A 279 9.19 -21.96 2.76
C VAL A 279 8.90 -22.85 1.54
N ASP A 280 8.17 -23.95 1.69
CA ASP A 280 7.94 -24.99 0.65
C ASP A 280 9.24 -25.47 0.00
N SER A 281 10.20 -25.93 0.82
CA SER A 281 11.50 -26.41 0.35
C SER A 281 11.90 -27.70 1.05
N SER A 282 12.86 -28.44 0.48
CA SER A 282 13.34 -29.67 1.13
C SER A 282 14.27 -29.33 2.32
N GLU A 283 14.19 -30.12 3.39
CA GLU A 283 15.12 -29.99 4.53
C GLU A 283 16.60 -30.04 4.11
N SER A 284 16.92 -30.87 3.12
CA SER A 284 18.27 -30.99 2.59
C SER A 284 18.75 -29.68 1.96
N THR A 285 17.86 -28.93 1.31
CA THR A 285 18.16 -27.63 0.70
C THR A 285 18.36 -26.57 1.78
N ILE A 286 17.52 -26.54 2.82
CA ILE A 286 17.69 -25.62 3.96
C ILE A 286 18.99 -25.90 4.71
N LYS A 287 19.34 -27.18 4.96
CA LYS A 287 20.61 -27.56 5.60
C LYS A 287 21.83 -27.14 4.76
N ARG A 288 21.74 -27.19 3.42
CA ARG A 288 22.80 -26.71 2.52
C ARG A 288 22.89 -25.19 2.50
N LEU A 289 21.75 -24.50 2.54
CA LEU A 289 21.64 -23.05 2.63
C LEU A 289 22.33 -22.53 3.89
N PHE A 290 22.04 -23.13 5.05
CA PHE A 290 22.67 -22.77 6.33
C PHE A 290 24.19 -23.01 6.35
N LYS A 291 24.71 -23.89 5.49
CA LYS A 291 26.15 -24.15 5.33
C LYS A 291 26.80 -23.27 4.24
N GLY A 292 26.03 -22.45 3.53
CA GLY A 292 26.54 -21.64 2.40
C GLY A 292 26.97 -22.45 1.17
N THR A 293 26.61 -23.74 1.08
CA THR A 293 27.03 -24.69 0.01
C THR A 293 25.94 -24.93 -1.04
N GLY A 294 24.81 -24.23 -0.94
CA GLY A 294 23.69 -24.35 -1.86
C GLY A 294 22.57 -23.37 -1.54
N GLY A 295 21.53 -23.38 -2.37
CA GLY A 295 20.43 -22.43 -2.31
C GLY A 295 20.63 -21.22 -3.24
N ASN A 296 19.61 -20.37 -3.31
CA ASN A 296 19.61 -19.12 -4.06
C ASN A 296 19.29 -17.96 -3.10
N LEU A 297 19.53 -16.71 -3.56
CA LEU A 297 19.25 -15.50 -2.77
C LEU A 297 17.77 -15.42 -2.38
N HIS A 298 16.87 -15.82 -3.29
CA HIS A 298 15.43 -15.88 -3.05
C HIS A 298 15.06 -16.72 -1.81
N LEU A 299 15.54 -17.97 -1.76
CA LEU A 299 15.30 -18.89 -0.65
C LEU A 299 15.92 -18.36 0.64
N PHE A 300 17.09 -17.73 0.54
CA PHE A 300 17.73 -17.10 1.68
C PHE A 300 16.86 -15.98 2.28
N VAL A 301 16.35 -15.08 1.44
CA VAL A 301 15.48 -13.97 1.87
C VAL A 301 14.19 -14.50 2.50
N LEU A 302 13.54 -15.52 1.92
CA LEU A 302 12.34 -16.11 2.51
C LEU A 302 12.59 -16.73 3.89
N VAL A 303 13.75 -17.37 4.09
CA VAL A 303 14.15 -17.90 5.41
C VAL A 303 14.37 -16.77 6.41
N LEU A 304 15.01 -15.67 6.02
CA LEU A 304 15.20 -14.51 6.91
C LEU A 304 13.86 -13.85 7.29
N VAL A 305 12.92 -13.76 6.35
CA VAL A 305 11.55 -13.27 6.61
C VAL A 305 10.82 -14.21 7.58
N TYR A 306 10.91 -15.53 7.38
CA TYR A 306 10.32 -16.53 8.29
C TYR A 306 10.87 -16.42 9.72
N LEU A 307 12.17 -16.16 9.86
CA LEU A 307 12.82 -16.03 11.17
C LEU A 307 12.53 -14.68 11.87
N GLU A 308 11.74 -13.79 11.26
CA GLU A 308 11.31 -12.49 11.80
C GLU A 308 12.49 -11.65 12.34
N LEU A 309 13.63 -11.67 11.64
CA LEU A 309 14.87 -11.09 12.17
C LEU A 309 14.94 -9.58 11.95
N PRO A 310 15.53 -8.83 12.89
CA PRO A 310 15.87 -7.42 12.74
C PRO A 310 16.78 -7.15 11.52
N ASP A 311 16.58 -6.00 10.87
CA ASP A 311 17.32 -5.61 9.67
C ASP A 311 18.85 -5.66 9.88
N PHE A 312 19.36 -5.15 11.00
CA PHE A 312 20.81 -5.19 11.27
C PHE A 312 21.38 -6.62 11.39
N ILE A 313 20.58 -7.59 11.85
CA ILE A 313 20.97 -9.01 11.87
C ILE A 313 20.91 -9.58 10.45
N ASN A 314 19.86 -9.25 9.68
CA ASN A 314 19.74 -9.67 8.28
C ASN A 314 20.93 -9.17 7.45
N GLN A 315 21.32 -7.90 7.60
CA GLN A 315 22.47 -7.31 6.91
C GLN A 315 23.78 -7.98 7.32
N TYR A 316 23.96 -8.31 8.60
CA TYR A 316 25.14 -9.04 9.07
C TYR A 316 25.21 -10.44 8.47
N LEU A 317 24.11 -11.19 8.48
CA LEU A 317 24.03 -12.52 7.87
C LEU A 317 24.27 -12.45 6.35
N LEU A 318 23.73 -11.46 5.66
CA LEU A 318 24.00 -11.21 4.25
C LEU A 318 25.49 -10.94 4.00
N SER A 319 26.15 -10.16 4.88
CA SER A 319 27.57 -9.82 4.77
C SER A 319 28.50 -11.04 4.93
N LEU A 320 28.09 -12.02 5.73
CA LEU A 320 28.82 -13.28 5.93
C LEU A 320 28.49 -14.32 4.84
N SER A 321 27.37 -14.15 4.16
CA SER A 321 26.90 -15.09 3.13
C SER A 321 27.58 -14.86 1.78
N ASN A 322 27.47 -15.85 0.89
CA ASN A 322 27.86 -15.69 -0.52
C ASN A 322 26.80 -14.93 -1.35
N PHE A 323 25.64 -14.61 -0.76
CA PHE A 323 24.55 -13.94 -1.44
C PHE A 323 24.70 -12.42 -1.32
N LYS A 324 24.52 -11.70 -2.43
CA LYS A 324 24.63 -10.24 -2.47
C LYS A 324 23.38 -9.65 -3.11
N ILE A 325 22.78 -8.70 -2.42
CA ILE A 325 21.73 -7.84 -2.95
C ILE A 325 22.40 -6.64 -3.60
N LYS A 326 22.26 -6.46 -4.91
CA LYS A 326 22.86 -5.34 -5.64
C LYS A 326 21.88 -4.18 -5.66
N ASN A 327 22.38 -3.00 -5.28
CA ASN A 327 21.59 -1.77 -5.40
C ASN A 327 21.35 -1.46 -6.88
N GLY A 328 20.08 -1.42 -7.30
CA GLY A 328 19.66 -0.99 -8.64
C GLY A 328 18.78 -1.97 -9.40
N ASP A 329 18.81 -3.27 -9.07
CA ASP A 329 17.88 -4.24 -9.67
C ASP A 329 16.54 -4.22 -8.92
N LYS A 330 15.42 -4.26 -9.64
CA LYS A 330 14.08 -4.26 -9.04
C LYS A 330 13.83 -5.51 -8.20
N GLU A 331 14.42 -6.63 -8.59
CA GLU A 331 14.35 -7.87 -7.83
C GLU A 331 15.07 -7.74 -6.48
N ASP A 332 16.28 -7.18 -6.50
CA ASP A 332 17.08 -6.95 -5.30
C ASP A 332 16.45 -5.90 -4.36
N MET A 333 15.82 -4.86 -4.91
CA MET A 333 15.00 -3.92 -4.12
C MET A 333 13.77 -4.59 -3.50
N ALA A 334 13.14 -5.53 -4.19
CA ALA A 334 12.03 -6.31 -3.63
C ALA A 334 12.51 -7.18 -2.46
N TYR A 335 13.70 -7.78 -2.55
CA TYR A 335 14.30 -8.51 -1.43
C TYR A 335 14.63 -7.62 -0.23
N GLN A 336 15.25 -6.45 -0.45
CA GLN A 336 15.46 -5.46 0.61
C GLN A 336 14.15 -5.05 1.27
N TYR A 337 13.13 -4.76 0.47
CA TYR A 337 11.82 -4.37 0.98
C TYR A 337 11.19 -5.47 1.86
N LEU A 338 11.27 -6.73 1.46
CA LEU A 338 10.78 -7.86 2.26
C LEU A 338 11.52 -7.95 3.60
N LEU A 339 12.85 -7.93 3.59
CA LEU A 339 13.65 -8.03 4.83
C LEU A 339 13.35 -6.90 5.81
N ASN A 340 13.03 -5.72 5.29
CA ASN A 340 12.78 -4.54 6.11
C ASN A 340 11.32 -4.45 6.58
N HIS A 341 10.34 -4.88 5.79
CA HIS A 341 8.93 -4.53 6.02
C HIS A 341 7.99 -5.71 6.24
N PHE A 342 8.43 -6.96 6.04
CA PHE A 342 7.59 -8.15 6.21
C PHE A 342 7.74 -8.84 7.57
N GLN A 343 8.36 -8.20 8.56
CA GLN A 343 8.41 -8.74 9.93
C GLN A 343 6.98 -8.93 10.48
N GLY A 344 6.65 -10.15 10.92
CA GLY A 344 5.30 -10.52 11.38
C GLY A 344 4.31 -10.92 10.28
N GLN A 345 4.72 -10.92 9.00
CA GLN A 345 3.90 -11.42 7.90
C GLN A 345 4.25 -12.86 7.52
N SER A 346 3.28 -13.60 6.98
CA SER A 346 3.51 -14.99 6.55
C SER A 346 4.43 -15.08 5.32
N VAL A 347 5.18 -16.18 5.21
CA VAL A 347 5.99 -16.48 4.02
C VAL A 347 5.13 -16.54 2.76
N ALA A 348 3.86 -16.96 2.87
CA ALA A 348 2.91 -16.94 1.77
C ALA A 348 2.63 -15.51 1.25
N ALA A 349 2.51 -14.52 2.15
CA ALA A 349 2.35 -13.12 1.77
C ALA A 349 3.61 -12.60 1.04
N ALA A 350 4.81 -12.95 1.53
CA ALA A 350 6.07 -12.60 0.86
C ALA A 350 6.17 -13.23 -0.55
N LYS A 351 5.77 -14.48 -0.72
CA LYS A 351 5.70 -15.14 -2.05
C LYS A 351 4.70 -14.46 -2.98
N GLN A 352 3.52 -14.09 -2.47
CA GLN A 352 2.52 -13.35 -3.25
C GLN A 352 3.06 -11.98 -3.69
N PHE A 353 3.74 -11.26 -2.79
CA PHE A 353 4.38 -9.97 -3.09
C PHE A 353 5.38 -10.07 -4.25
N LEU A 354 6.23 -11.10 -4.25
CA LEU A 354 7.20 -11.35 -5.32
C LEU A 354 6.53 -11.77 -6.64
N THR A 355 5.52 -12.66 -6.56
CA THR A 355 4.78 -13.15 -7.72
C THR A 355 4.06 -12.02 -8.45
N LYS A 356 3.40 -11.11 -7.71
CA LYS A 356 2.75 -9.91 -8.28
C LYS A 356 3.71 -9.04 -9.10
N ARG A 357 5.02 -9.09 -8.80
CA ARG A 357 6.07 -8.30 -9.44
C ARG A 357 6.82 -9.06 -10.54
N GLY A 358 6.38 -10.27 -10.89
CA GLY A 358 6.99 -11.08 -11.94
C GLY A 358 8.31 -11.73 -11.55
N ILE A 359 8.65 -11.73 -10.26
CA ILE A 359 9.84 -12.40 -9.73
C ILE A 359 9.49 -13.88 -9.53
N SER A 360 10.27 -14.78 -10.15
CA SER A 360 9.99 -16.22 -10.11
C SER A 360 10.18 -16.79 -8.70
N THR A 361 9.11 -17.38 -8.14
CA THR A 361 9.11 -18.03 -6.82
C THR A 361 9.31 -19.56 -6.90
N LYS A 362 9.81 -20.07 -8.03
CA LYS A 362 10.05 -21.51 -8.26
C LYS A 362 11.38 -21.99 -7.73
#